data_AF-A0A1V5VK15-F1
#
_entry.id   AF-A0A1V5VK15-F1
#
_cell.length_a   1.000
_cell.length_b   1.000
_cell.length_c   1.000
_cell.angle_alpha   90.00
_cell.angle_beta   90.00
_cell.angle_gamma   90.00
#
_symmetry.space_group_name_H-M   'P 1'
#
loop_
_entity.id
_entity.type
_entity.pdbx_description
1 polymer ?
#
loop_
_entity_poly.entity_id
_entity_poly.type
_entity_poly.pdbx_seq_one_letter_code
_entity_poly.pdbx_strand_id
1 'polypeptide(L)'
;MKKDFVKSKTVKILAFLFSLMAMANFCKAAQRAAIVTAVKGDVQILPYQSASWKNAKIGDFLFEGDTIKTLKKGQAAITFTNGTALRLNKNTEFTVETSAKIEDIGTQIKMKIGKLWSKVRPKTKFSINTPVAIVAVRGTEFETDLTSGRLDLSVFSGIVNLKNNQGEVNVNEGQKTSVTGGNAPETPTPLTYTPDWQEDLETKNSLKIETGQQVFEAGAVNNINITVLDKDGKIDETFSDKIFLKSDIPGIMFSSNGKQWEQDIKLETSKGTATVQIKSMNPGIFNITATANNTEPGIIKVEVAKPQTKNIKLKIDTEKGAKEEILLKFRKK
;
A
#
# COMPACT_ATOMS: atom_id res chain seq x y z
N MET A 1 35.90 -59.20 0.36
CA MET A 1 35.41 -58.21 1.35
C MET A 1 35.80 -56.81 0.85
N LYS A 2 34.98 -56.17 -0.01
CA LYS A 2 35.10 -54.76 -0.49
C LYS A 2 34.04 -54.48 -1.57
N LYS A 3 32.77 -54.61 -1.21
CA LYS A 3 31.64 -53.95 -1.87
C LYS A 3 30.88 -53.25 -0.74
N ASP A 4 30.19 -52.16 -1.03
CA ASP A 4 29.21 -51.46 -0.15
C ASP A 4 29.59 -50.09 0.44
N PHE A 5 30.82 -49.60 0.32
CA PHE A 5 31.14 -48.28 0.92
C PHE A 5 30.87 -47.05 0.03
N VAL A 6 30.60 -47.22 -1.28
CA VAL A 6 30.48 -46.09 -2.22
C VAL A 6 29.04 -45.61 -2.45
N LYS A 7 28.02 -46.47 -2.26
CA LYS A 7 26.60 -46.09 -2.50
C LYS A 7 25.99 -45.18 -1.43
N SER A 8 26.53 -45.18 -0.20
CA SER A 8 25.97 -44.42 0.94
C SER A 8 26.27 -42.91 0.88
N LYS A 9 27.47 -42.52 0.39
CA LYS A 9 27.86 -41.10 0.33
C LYS A 9 27.17 -40.34 -0.80
N THR A 10 26.99 -40.95 -1.97
CA THR A 10 26.33 -40.33 -3.12
C THR A 10 24.82 -40.14 -2.91
N VAL A 11 24.14 -41.09 -2.27
CA VAL A 11 22.71 -40.96 -1.93
C VAL A 11 22.47 -39.87 -0.88
N LYS A 12 23.37 -39.72 0.11
CA LYS A 12 23.29 -38.64 1.11
C LYS A 12 23.57 -37.26 0.53
N ILE A 13 24.51 -37.14 -0.42
CA ILE A 13 24.79 -35.88 -1.12
C ILE A 13 23.63 -35.49 -2.04
N LEU A 14 23.01 -36.45 -2.74
CA LEU A 14 21.87 -36.19 -3.61
C LEU A 14 20.60 -35.83 -2.81
N ALA A 15 20.37 -36.45 -1.65
CA ALA A 15 19.30 -36.07 -0.73
C ALA A 15 19.53 -34.70 -0.08
N PHE A 16 20.79 -34.31 0.18
CA PHE A 16 21.14 -32.98 0.68
C PHE A 16 20.96 -31.89 -0.38
N LEU A 17 21.31 -32.17 -1.64
CA LEU A 17 21.03 -31.26 -2.77
C LEU A 17 19.53 -31.15 -3.08
N PHE A 18 18.76 -32.23 -2.96
CA PHE A 18 17.29 -32.18 -3.10
C PHE A 18 16.63 -31.44 -1.93
N SER A 19 17.18 -31.53 -0.73
CA SER A 19 16.76 -30.75 0.45
C SER A 19 17.12 -29.26 0.34
N LEU A 20 18.20 -28.89 -0.34
CA LEU A 20 18.54 -27.47 -0.59
C LEU A 20 17.69 -26.84 -1.69
N MET A 21 17.17 -27.63 -2.63
CA MET A 21 16.36 -27.14 -3.75
C MET A 21 14.89 -26.92 -3.38
N ALA A 22 14.43 -27.45 -2.23
CA ALA A 22 13.07 -27.27 -1.70
C ALA A 22 12.88 -26.00 -0.85
N MET A 23 13.95 -25.24 -0.55
CA MET A 23 13.86 -23.96 0.19
C MET A 23 13.81 -22.73 -0.72
N ALA A 24 13.80 -22.89 -2.04
CA ALA A 24 13.51 -21.79 -2.96
C ALA A 24 11.99 -21.53 -3.05
N ASN A 25 11.34 -21.35 -1.90
CA ASN A 25 10.09 -20.60 -1.89
C ASN A 25 10.46 -19.19 -2.27
N PHE A 26 10.24 -18.83 -3.54
CA PHE A 26 10.18 -17.45 -3.95
C PHE A 26 9.16 -16.77 -3.05
N CYS A 27 9.67 -16.09 -2.02
CA CYS A 27 8.90 -15.12 -1.27
C CYS A 27 8.52 -14.05 -2.28
N LYS A 28 7.33 -14.16 -2.89
CA LYS A 28 6.71 -13.03 -3.56
C LYS A 28 6.72 -11.92 -2.53
N ALA A 29 7.47 -10.85 -2.79
CA ALA A 29 7.47 -9.69 -1.94
C ALA A 29 6.01 -9.24 -1.81
N ALA A 30 5.48 -9.27 -0.58
CA ALA A 30 4.11 -8.87 -0.31
C ALA A 30 3.94 -7.43 -0.81
N GLN A 31 3.06 -7.24 -1.79
CA GLN A 31 2.85 -5.93 -2.39
C GLN A 31 2.04 -5.08 -1.42
N ARG A 32 2.53 -3.88 -1.12
CA ARG A 32 1.78 -2.92 -0.32
C ARG A 32 0.60 -2.40 -1.13
N ALA A 33 -0.58 -2.55 -0.57
CA ALA A 33 -1.83 -2.21 -1.23
C ALA A 33 -2.44 -0.92 -0.68
N ALA A 34 -2.35 -0.72 0.64
CA ALA A 34 -2.92 0.46 1.31
C ALA A 34 -2.11 0.85 2.54
N ILE A 35 -2.44 2.03 3.08
CA ILE A 35 -1.94 2.53 4.35
C ILE A 35 -3.11 2.97 5.24
N VAL A 36 -3.00 2.71 6.53
CA VAL A 36 -3.96 3.18 7.54
C VAL A 36 -3.70 4.65 7.83
N THR A 37 -4.71 5.50 7.63
CA THR A 37 -4.61 6.96 7.76
C THR A 37 -5.35 7.51 8.98
N ALA A 38 -6.34 6.78 9.51
CA ALA A 38 -6.97 7.10 10.79
C ALA A 38 -7.37 5.83 11.55
N VAL A 39 -7.32 5.88 12.87
CA VAL A 39 -7.76 4.80 13.78
C VAL A 39 -8.48 5.44 14.96
N LYS A 40 -9.70 4.97 15.24
CA LYS A 40 -10.48 5.33 16.42
C LYS A 40 -10.99 4.05 17.07
N GLY A 41 -10.77 3.92 18.38
CA GLY A 41 -11.12 2.71 19.14
C GLY A 41 -10.38 1.45 18.65
N ASP A 42 -11.06 0.30 18.70
CA ASP A 42 -10.45 -1.00 18.45
C ASP A 42 -10.46 -1.40 16.97
N VAL A 43 -9.30 -1.29 16.34
CA VAL A 43 -9.05 -1.69 14.95
C VAL A 43 -7.91 -2.70 14.92
N GLN A 44 -8.09 -3.80 14.19
CA GLN A 44 -7.12 -4.89 14.13
C GLN A 44 -6.79 -5.29 12.70
N ILE A 45 -5.55 -5.71 12.48
CA ILE A 45 -5.05 -6.26 11.22
C ILE A 45 -4.61 -7.70 11.47
N LEU A 46 -5.02 -8.62 10.62
CA LEU A 46 -4.48 -9.97 10.50
C LEU A 46 -3.58 -10.00 9.27
N PRO A 47 -2.26 -10.02 9.46
CA PRO A 47 -1.35 -10.16 8.33
C PRO A 47 -1.61 -11.46 7.56
N TYR A 48 -1.41 -11.44 6.25
CA TYR A 48 -1.56 -12.63 5.40
C TYR A 48 -0.71 -13.79 5.93
N GLN A 49 -1.29 -14.99 6.00
CA GLN A 49 -0.68 -16.21 6.57
C GLN A 49 -0.26 -16.12 8.05
N SER A 50 -0.66 -15.08 8.77
CA SER A 50 -0.53 -15.01 10.23
C SER A 50 -1.71 -15.70 10.91
N ALA A 51 -1.47 -16.22 12.11
CA ALA A 51 -2.51 -16.71 13.00
C ALA A 51 -2.98 -15.67 14.03
N SER A 52 -2.31 -14.51 14.10
CA SER A 52 -2.51 -13.52 15.16
C SER A 52 -2.88 -12.15 14.62
N TRP A 53 -3.97 -11.61 15.18
CA TRP A 53 -4.37 -10.22 15.01
C TRP A 53 -3.42 -9.29 15.77
N LYS A 54 -3.09 -8.15 15.17
CA LYS A 54 -2.39 -7.03 15.81
C LYS A 54 -3.27 -5.79 15.80
N ASN A 55 -3.10 -4.90 16.76
CA ASN A 55 -3.77 -3.60 16.75
C ASN A 55 -3.23 -2.74 15.60
N ALA A 56 -4.13 -2.15 14.82
CA ALA A 56 -3.80 -1.24 13.74
C ALA A 56 -3.35 0.12 14.30
N LYS A 57 -2.35 0.72 13.65
CA LYS A 57 -1.89 2.07 13.95
C LYS A 57 -1.87 2.91 12.68
N ILE A 58 -1.99 4.23 12.84
CA ILE A 58 -1.77 5.16 11.73
C ILE A 58 -0.36 4.92 11.15
N GLY A 59 -0.27 4.85 9.83
CA GLY A 59 0.96 4.53 9.10
C GLY A 59 1.26 3.03 8.96
N ASP A 60 0.41 2.14 9.48
CA ASP A 60 0.52 0.72 9.17
C ASP A 60 0.13 0.47 7.71
N PHE A 61 0.94 -0.32 7.01
CA PHE A 61 0.59 -0.79 5.68
C PHE A 61 -0.31 -2.02 5.75
N LEU A 62 -1.21 -2.10 4.78
CA LEU A 62 -1.93 -3.30 4.43
C LEU A 62 -1.33 -3.88 3.16
N PHE A 63 -1.06 -5.17 3.19
CA PHE A 63 -0.54 -5.95 2.09
C PHE A 63 -1.66 -6.76 1.44
N GLU A 64 -1.42 -7.23 0.22
CA GLU A 64 -2.29 -8.22 -0.40
C GLU A 64 -2.49 -9.44 0.53
N GLY A 65 -3.75 -9.84 0.73
CA GLY A 65 -4.13 -10.94 1.61
C GLY A 65 -4.31 -10.55 3.09
N ASP A 66 -3.93 -9.34 3.50
CA ASP A 66 -4.19 -8.87 4.86
C ASP A 66 -5.69 -8.65 5.08
N THR A 67 -6.18 -9.01 6.26
CA THR A 67 -7.54 -8.70 6.71
C THR A 67 -7.49 -7.56 7.72
N ILE A 68 -8.33 -6.55 7.55
CA ILE A 68 -8.55 -5.50 8.55
C ILE A 68 -9.96 -5.61 9.09
N LYS A 69 -10.12 -5.38 10.40
CA LYS A 69 -11.44 -5.30 11.03
C LYS A 69 -11.54 -4.18 12.06
N THR A 70 -12.72 -3.63 12.18
CA THR A 70 -13.13 -2.71 13.25
C THR A 70 -14.10 -3.42 14.19
N LEU A 71 -13.96 -3.24 15.50
CA LEU A 71 -14.89 -3.80 16.49
C LEU A 71 -16.02 -2.81 16.82
N LYS A 72 -16.78 -3.06 17.90
CA LYS A 72 -17.97 -2.28 18.28
C LYS A 72 -17.75 -0.78 18.46
N LYS A 73 -16.55 -0.39 18.88
CA LYS A 73 -16.12 1.02 19.06
C LYS A 73 -15.04 1.43 18.04
N GLY A 74 -14.77 0.56 17.06
CA GLY A 74 -13.70 0.74 16.09
C GLY A 74 -14.17 1.48 14.85
N GLN A 75 -13.36 2.42 14.39
CA GLN A 75 -13.50 3.08 13.09
C GLN A 75 -12.10 3.28 12.51
N ALA A 76 -11.97 3.21 11.19
CA ALA A 76 -10.68 3.39 10.53
C ALA A 76 -10.82 4.12 9.20
N ALA A 77 -9.81 4.88 8.81
CA ALA A 77 -9.63 5.34 7.44
C ALA A 77 -8.38 4.71 6.86
N ILE A 78 -8.44 4.33 5.59
CA ILE A 78 -7.32 3.77 4.84
C ILE A 78 -7.27 4.40 3.45
N THR A 79 -6.07 4.45 2.88
CA THR A 79 -5.85 4.93 1.51
C THR A 79 -5.05 3.89 0.75
N PHE A 80 -5.59 3.44 -0.37
CA PHE A 80 -4.90 2.53 -1.30
C PHE A 80 -3.84 3.26 -2.11
N THR A 81 -2.87 2.51 -2.65
CA THR A 81 -1.82 3.07 -3.52
C THR A 81 -2.36 3.70 -4.80
N ASN A 82 -3.52 3.24 -5.28
CA ASN A 82 -4.26 3.88 -6.38
C ASN A 82 -5.01 5.17 -5.95
N GLY A 83 -4.92 5.55 -4.67
CA GLY A 83 -5.54 6.71 -4.01
C GLY A 83 -7.04 6.58 -3.76
N THR A 84 -7.59 5.37 -3.87
CA THR A 84 -8.92 5.10 -3.33
C THR A 84 -8.88 5.24 -1.81
N ALA A 85 -9.77 6.04 -1.25
CA ALA A 85 -9.93 6.19 0.19
C ALA A 85 -11.12 5.37 0.66
N LEU A 86 -10.93 4.52 1.67
CA LEU A 86 -12.01 3.82 2.35
C LEU A 86 -12.10 4.25 3.81
N ARG A 87 -13.32 4.42 4.29
CA ARG A 87 -13.63 4.60 5.70
C ARG A 87 -14.44 3.39 6.15
N LEU A 88 -14.04 2.82 7.28
CA LEU A 88 -14.64 1.64 7.88
C LEU A 88 -15.46 2.09 9.09
N ASN A 89 -16.74 1.76 9.10
CA ASN A 89 -17.57 1.94 10.29
C ASN A 89 -17.34 0.78 11.28
N LYS A 90 -17.96 0.81 12.46
CA LYS A 90 -17.94 -0.27 13.45
C LYS A 90 -18.36 -1.62 12.86
N ASN A 91 -17.78 -2.70 13.40
CA ASN A 91 -18.07 -4.08 13.01
C ASN A 91 -17.89 -4.36 11.50
N THR A 92 -16.84 -3.80 10.91
CA THR A 92 -16.51 -3.97 9.50
C THR A 92 -15.30 -4.86 9.36
N GLU A 93 -15.34 -5.83 8.45
CA GLU A 93 -14.23 -6.73 8.15
C GLU A 93 -14.12 -6.92 6.63
N PHE A 94 -12.93 -6.68 6.10
CA PHE A 94 -12.60 -7.00 4.71
C PHE A 94 -11.15 -7.46 4.57
N THR A 95 -10.89 -8.21 3.51
CA THR A 95 -9.54 -8.65 3.10
C THR A 95 -9.12 -7.92 1.84
N VAL A 96 -7.86 -7.45 1.81
CA VAL A 96 -7.27 -6.84 0.63
C VAL A 96 -7.01 -7.91 -0.42
N GLU A 97 -7.47 -7.69 -1.65
CA GLU A 97 -7.20 -8.56 -2.79
C GLU A 97 -6.55 -7.74 -3.92
N THR A 98 -5.55 -8.30 -4.59
CA THR A 98 -5.08 -7.75 -5.88
C THR A 98 -5.54 -8.70 -6.97
N SER A 99 -6.06 -8.15 -8.07
CA SER A 99 -6.48 -8.99 -9.19
C SER A 99 -5.23 -9.63 -9.83
N ALA A 100 -5.24 -10.96 -9.98
CA ALA A 100 -4.17 -11.70 -10.64
C ALA A 100 -4.20 -11.55 -12.19
N LYS A 101 -5.21 -10.86 -12.74
CA LYS A 101 -5.42 -10.72 -14.19
C LYS A 101 -4.84 -9.38 -14.67
N ILE A 102 -3.85 -9.47 -15.55
CA ILE A 102 -3.09 -8.34 -16.13
C ILE A 102 -4.01 -7.31 -16.83
N GLU A 103 -5.20 -7.71 -17.28
CA GLU A 103 -6.15 -6.85 -18.00
C GLU A 103 -7.10 -6.07 -17.06
N ASP A 104 -7.16 -6.45 -15.78
CA ASP A 104 -8.06 -5.88 -14.77
C ASP A 104 -7.30 -5.35 -13.55
N ILE A 105 -6.15 -4.70 -13.79
CA ILE A 105 -5.35 -4.02 -12.76
C ILE A 105 -6.20 -2.91 -12.12
N GLY A 106 -6.93 -3.29 -11.09
CA GLY A 106 -7.82 -2.48 -10.29
C GLY A 106 -7.74 -3.00 -8.87
N THR A 107 -7.78 -2.08 -7.90
CA THR A 107 -7.75 -2.46 -6.49
C THR A 107 -9.05 -3.20 -6.15
N GLN A 108 -8.94 -4.33 -5.46
CA GLN A 108 -10.08 -5.13 -5.05
C GLN A 108 -10.05 -5.35 -3.54
N ILE A 109 -11.22 -5.48 -2.94
CA ILE A 109 -11.35 -5.98 -1.58
C ILE A 109 -12.43 -7.05 -1.53
N LYS A 110 -12.28 -8.00 -0.62
CA LYS A 110 -13.34 -8.93 -0.25
C LYS A 110 -13.92 -8.54 1.09
N MET A 111 -15.10 -7.94 1.05
CA MET A 111 -15.83 -7.51 2.23
C MET A 111 -16.68 -8.67 2.77
N LYS A 112 -16.52 -8.95 4.06
CA LYS A 112 -17.24 -10.03 4.74
C LYS A 112 -18.50 -9.51 5.44
N ILE A 113 -18.40 -8.35 6.08
CA ILE A 113 -19.49 -7.72 6.84
C ILE A 113 -19.16 -6.26 7.13
N GLY A 114 -20.20 -5.47 7.41
CA GLY A 114 -20.11 -4.13 8.00
C GLY A 114 -20.46 -3.03 7.03
N LYS A 115 -19.89 -1.85 7.22
CA LYS A 115 -20.19 -0.66 6.42
C LYS A 115 -18.93 0.07 6.00
N LEU A 116 -18.84 0.34 4.70
CA LEU A 116 -17.74 1.06 4.07
C LEU A 116 -18.28 2.30 3.36
N TRP A 117 -17.62 3.43 3.57
CA TRP A 117 -17.71 4.57 2.66
C TRP A 117 -16.46 4.59 1.79
N SER A 118 -16.63 4.79 0.49
CA SER A 118 -15.58 4.64 -0.51
C SER A 118 -15.54 5.85 -1.43
N LYS A 119 -14.34 6.43 -1.61
CA LYS A 119 -14.08 7.48 -2.60
C LYS A 119 -12.97 7.04 -3.53
N VAL A 120 -13.33 6.79 -4.78
CA VAL A 120 -12.44 6.28 -5.83
C VAL A 120 -12.06 7.42 -6.74
N ARG A 121 -10.76 7.59 -7.00
CA ARG A 121 -10.28 8.65 -7.89
C ARG A 121 -10.83 8.49 -9.31
N PRO A 122 -11.06 9.59 -10.05
CA PRO A 122 -11.44 9.53 -11.45
C PRO A 122 -10.52 8.62 -12.26
N LYS A 123 -11.08 7.91 -13.25
CA LYS A 123 -10.39 6.96 -14.13
C LYS A 123 -9.78 5.73 -13.45
N THR A 124 -9.89 5.58 -12.13
CA THR A 124 -9.38 4.42 -11.38
C THR A 124 -10.46 3.35 -11.23
N LYS A 125 -10.10 2.08 -11.47
CA LYS A 125 -10.98 0.91 -11.23
C LYS A 125 -10.88 0.49 -9.76
N PHE A 126 -12.02 0.19 -9.15
CA PHE A 126 -12.10 -0.40 -7.81
C PHE A 126 -13.26 -1.40 -7.76
N SER A 127 -13.15 -2.45 -6.94
CA SER A 127 -14.25 -3.39 -6.73
C SER A 127 -14.32 -3.93 -5.30
N ILE A 128 -15.55 -4.16 -4.84
CA ILE A 128 -15.85 -4.81 -3.56
C ILE A 128 -16.57 -6.12 -3.85
N ASN A 129 -15.91 -7.24 -3.55
CA ASN A 129 -16.52 -8.55 -3.60
C ASN A 129 -17.18 -8.86 -2.27
N THR A 130 -18.44 -9.26 -2.31
CA THR A 130 -19.19 -9.68 -1.13
C THR A 130 -19.75 -11.09 -1.35
N PRO A 131 -20.29 -11.75 -0.30
CA PRO A 131 -20.97 -13.03 -0.47
C PRO A 131 -22.22 -12.98 -1.38
N VAL A 132 -22.82 -11.80 -1.60
CA VAL A 132 -24.10 -11.66 -2.31
C VAL A 132 -24.01 -10.97 -3.67
N ALA A 133 -22.99 -10.14 -3.88
CA ALA A 133 -22.77 -9.40 -5.12
C ALA A 133 -21.34 -8.83 -5.25
N ILE A 134 -21.01 -8.40 -6.46
CA ILE A 134 -19.81 -7.62 -6.78
C ILE A 134 -20.24 -6.18 -7.02
N VAL A 135 -19.59 -5.26 -6.32
CA VAL A 135 -19.71 -3.80 -6.52
C VAL A 135 -18.53 -3.36 -7.38
N ALA A 136 -18.77 -2.98 -8.64
CA ALA A 136 -17.72 -2.58 -9.57
C ALA A 136 -17.87 -1.10 -9.95
N VAL A 137 -16.78 -0.34 -9.85
CA VAL A 137 -16.83 1.13 -10.00
C VAL A 137 -15.66 1.71 -10.76
N ARG A 138 -15.88 2.92 -11.29
CA ARG A 138 -14.83 3.76 -11.86
C ARG A 138 -15.07 5.22 -11.50
N GLY A 139 -14.25 5.78 -10.62
CA GLY A 139 -14.34 7.20 -10.23
C GLY A 139 -15.66 7.56 -9.55
N THR A 140 -15.96 6.95 -8.40
CA THR A 140 -17.24 7.07 -7.70
C THR A 140 -17.08 7.36 -6.23
N GLU A 141 -18.11 7.96 -5.65
CA GLU A 141 -18.28 8.12 -4.21
C GLU A 141 -19.55 7.38 -3.77
N PHE A 142 -19.41 6.40 -2.89
CA PHE A 142 -20.51 5.48 -2.55
C PHE A 142 -20.33 4.83 -1.17
N GLU A 143 -21.44 4.37 -0.60
CA GLU A 143 -21.50 3.58 0.63
C GLU A 143 -21.94 2.14 0.31
N THR A 144 -21.31 1.16 0.94
CA THR A 144 -21.72 -0.25 0.92
C THR A 144 -21.93 -0.73 2.35
N ASP A 145 -23.15 -1.17 2.65
CA ASP A 145 -23.53 -1.76 3.93
C ASP A 145 -23.91 -3.22 3.70
N LEU A 146 -23.10 -4.15 4.21
CA LEU A 146 -23.36 -5.58 4.17
C LEU A 146 -23.62 -6.07 5.58
N THR A 147 -24.90 -6.16 5.94
CA THR A 147 -25.34 -6.64 7.25
C THR A 147 -26.48 -7.64 7.09
N SER A 148 -26.51 -8.66 7.94
CA SER A 148 -27.58 -9.68 7.95
C SER A 148 -27.84 -10.36 6.60
N GLY A 149 -26.81 -10.52 5.75
CA GLY A 149 -26.94 -11.16 4.45
C GLY A 149 -27.59 -10.30 3.35
N ARG A 150 -27.81 -9.01 3.62
CA ARG A 150 -28.28 -8.00 2.68
C ARG A 150 -27.17 -6.99 2.43
N LEU A 151 -26.98 -6.62 1.17
CA LEU A 151 -26.11 -5.53 0.75
C LEU A 151 -26.98 -4.36 0.32
N ASP A 152 -26.86 -3.24 1.02
CA ASP A 152 -27.43 -1.95 0.63
C ASP A 152 -26.31 -1.07 0.06
N LEU A 153 -26.58 -0.45 -1.09
CA LEU A 153 -25.63 0.35 -1.86
C LEU A 153 -26.22 1.74 -2.10
N SER A 154 -25.49 2.79 -1.74
CA SER A 154 -25.87 4.19 -1.93
C SER A 154 -24.80 4.92 -2.73
N VAL A 155 -25.17 5.64 -3.79
CA VAL A 155 -24.23 6.32 -4.70
C VAL A 155 -24.38 7.84 -4.58
N PHE A 156 -23.32 8.50 -4.14
CA PHE A 156 -23.26 9.96 -3.94
C PHE A 156 -22.66 10.69 -5.13
N SER A 157 -21.76 10.04 -5.88
CA SER A 157 -21.23 10.57 -7.14
C SER A 157 -20.81 9.45 -8.08
N GLY A 158 -21.08 9.63 -9.37
CA GLY A 158 -20.70 8.70 -10.43
C GLY A 158 -21.69 7.54 -10.62
N ILE A 159 -21.21 6.37 -11.05
CA ILE A 159 -22.04 5.21 -11.38
C ILE A 159 -21.40 3.93 -10.86
N VAL A 160 -22.20 3.12 -10.17
CA VAL A 160 -21.81 1.80 -9.65
C VAL A 160 -22.53 0.70 -10.40
N ASN A 161 -21.79 -0.28 -10.91
CA ASN A 161 -22.37 -1.52 -11.43
C ASN A 161 -22.42 -2.55 -10.30
N LEU A 162 -23.63 -2.91 -9.88
CA LEU A 162 -23.88 -3.95 -8.88
C LEU A 162 -24.36 -5.20 -9.60
N LYS A 163 -23.66 -6.32 -9.41
CA LYS A 163 -23.97 -7.56 -10.14
C LYS A 163 -23.78 -8.82 -9.32
N ASN A 164 -24.56 -9.83 -9.65
CA ASN A 164 -24.34 -11.21 -9.21
C ASN A 164 -24.78 -12.18 -10.31
N ASN A 165 -24.84 -13.48 -10.01
CA ASN A 165 -25.21 -14.50 -10.99
C ASN A 165 -26.68 -14.45 -11.44
N GLN A 166 -27.54 -13.67 -10.76
CA GLN A 166 -28.96 -13.54 -11.06
C GLN A 166 -29.27 -12.30 -11.91
N GLY A 167 -28.35 -11.34 -11.98
CA GLY A 167 -28.51 -10.13 -12.78
C GLY A 167 -27.54 -9.01 -12.39
N GLU A 168 -27.68 -7.89 -13.08
CA GLU A 168 -26.89 -6.68 -12.84
C GLU A 168 -27.74 -5.42 -12.96
N VAL A 169 -27.30 -4.37 -12.27
CA VAL A 169 -27.94 -3.05 -12.31
C VAL A 169 -26.89 -1.95 -12.21
N ASN A 170 -27.09 -0.87 -12.96
CA ASN A 170 -26.32 0.35 -12.81
C ASN A 170 -27.05 1.29 -11.86
N VAL A 171 -26.37 1.69 -10.79
CA VAL A 171 -26.85 2.63 -9.78
C VAL A 171 -26.15 3.94 -10.03
N ASN A 172 -26.91 4.94 -10.46
CA ASN A 172 -26.38 6.26 -10.78
C ASN A 172 -26.30 7.15 -9.54
N GLU A 173 -25.65 8.28 -9.69
CA GLU A 173 -25.60 9.35 -8.70
C GLU A 173 -26.99 9.71 -8.16
N GLY A 174 -27.09 9.86 -6.84
CA GLY A 174 -28.36 10.15 -6.17
C GLY A 174 -29.31 8.96 -6.13
N GLN A 175 -28.84 7.73 -6.39
CA GLN A 175 -29.63 6.51 -6.28
C GLN A 175 -29.07 5.56 -5.22
N LYS A 176 -29.93 4.64 -4.78
CA LYS A 176 -29.61 3.49 -3.95
C LYS A 176 -30.27 2.23 -4.48
N THR A 177 -29.70 1.08 -4.15
CA THR A 177 -30.32 -0.23 -4.40
C THR A 177 -29.95 -1.20 -3.28
N SER A 178 -30.54 -2.39 -3.30
CA SER A 178 -30.15 -3.48 -2.42
C SER A 178 -30.11 -4.82 -3.13
N VAL A 179 -29.44 -5.78 -2.51
CA VAL A 179 -29.42 -7.18 -2.95
C VAL A 179 -29.35 -8.09 -1.73
N THR A 180 -30.20 -9.12 -1.72
CA THR A 180 -30.17 -10.19 -0.71
C THR A 180 -29.70 -11.47 -1.38
N GLY A 181 -28.96 -12.31 -0.64
CA GLY A 181 -28.40 -13.56 -1.18
C GLY A 181 -29.43 -14.41 -1.94
N GLY A 182 -29.06 -14.83 -3.16
CA GLY A 182 -29.91 -15.65 -4.02
C GLY A 182 -30.85 -14.87 -4.97
N ASN A 183 -31.03 -13.55 -4.78
CA ASN A 183 -31.86 -12.72 -5.64
C ASN A 183 -31.04 -11.81 -6.56
N ALA A 184 -31.61 -11.36 -7.68
CA ALA A 184 -31.02 -10.30 -8.49
C ALA A 184 -31.02 -8.96 -7.72
N PRO A 185 -30.10 -8.03 -8.04
CA PRO A 185 -30.15 -6.67 -7.52
C PRO A 185 -31.50 -5.99 -7.80
N GLU A 186 -32.00 -5.25 -6.81
CA GLU A 186 -33.26 -4.50 -6.94
C GLU A 186 -33.11 -3.31 -7.91
N THR A 187 -34.24 -2.84 -8.44
CA THR A 187 -34.28 -1.61 -9.25
C THR A 187 -33.83 -0.41 -8.40
N PRO A 188 -32.95 0.48 -8.91
CA PRO A 188 -32.45 1.60 -8.14
C PRO A 188 -33.57 2.61 -7.85
N THR A 189 -33.56 3.16 -6.64
CA THR A 189 -34.50 4.18 -6.18
C THR A 189 -33.76 5.46 -5.79
N PRO A 190 -34.41 6.62 -5.74
CA PRO A 190 -33.78 7.85 -5.28
C PRO A 190 -33.19 7.70 -3.86
N LEU A 191 -31.98 8.22 -3.69
CA LEU A 191 -31.31 8.34 -2.41
C LEU A 191 -31.96 9.45 -1.58
N THR A 192 -32.27 9.14 -0.32
CA THR A 192 -33.00 10.06 0.58
C THR A 192 -32.18 10.51 1.78
N TYR A 193 -30.89 10.15 1.84
CA TYR A 193 -30.02 10.49 2.95
C TYR A 193 -28.59 10.77 2.47
N THR A 194 -27.88 11.57 3.25
CA THR A 194 -26.43 11.75 3.16
C THR A 194 -25.82 11.11 4.40
N PRO A 195 -24.81 10.23 4.29
CA PRO A 195 -24.17 9.64 5.45
C PRO A 195 -23.42 10.72 6.24
N ASP A 196 -23.39 10.61 7.56
CA ASP A 196 -22.74 11.54 8.49
C ASP A 196 -21.68 10.85 9.36
N TRP A 197 -21.79 9.54 9.58
CA TRP A 197 -20.88 8.77 10.45
C TRP A 197 -19.40 8.85 10.04
N GLN A 198 -19.13 9.14 8.77
CA GLN A 198 -17.78 9.28 8.24
C GLN A 198 -17.14 10.64 8.56
N GLU A 199 -17.90 11.62 9.05
CA GLU A 199 -17.40 12.93 9.46
C GLU A 199 -16.41 12.83 10.61
N ASP A 200 -16.61 11.85 11.51
CA ASP A 200 -15.66 11.51 12.58
C ASP A 200 -14.29 11.04 12.06
N LEU A 201 -14.21 10.67 10.78
CA LEU A 201 -13.00 10.23 10.07
C LEU A 201 -12.62 11.22 8.96
N GLU A 202 -13.12 12.46 9.01
CA GLU A 202 -12.80 13.46 8.00
C GLU A 202 -11.33 13.85 8.01
N THR A 203 -10.75 13.84 6.81
CA THR A 203 -9.46 14.45 6.53
C THR A 203 -9.65 15.97 6.51
N LYS A 204 -9.04 16.66 7.47
CA LYS A 204 -9.06 18.13 7.56
C LYS A 204 -7.94 18.77 6.76
N ASN A 205 -6.84 18.05 6.62
CA ASN A 205 -5.63 18.51 5.98
C ASN A 205 -5.18 17.52 4.91
N SER A 206 -4.19 17.90 4.12
CA SER A 206 -3.46 16.99 3.22
C SER A 206 -1.96 17.14 3.43
N LEU A 207 -1.22 16.05 3.24
CA LEU A 207 0.23 16.06 3.27
C LEU A 207 0.76 16.13 1.84
N LYS A 208 1.66 17.06 1.57
CA LYS A 208 2.37 17.18 0.31
C LYS A 208 3.84 16.84 0.53
N ILE A 209 4.40 15.96 -0.31
CA ILE A 209 5.83 15.65 -0.29
C ILE A 209 6.46 16.23 -1.55
N GLU A 210 7.55 16.99 -1.38
CA GLU A 210 8.28 17.64 -2.46
C GLU A 210 9.78 17.37 -2.34
N THR A 211 10.47 17.35 -3.47
CA THR A 211 11.92 17.23 -3.54
C THR A 211 12.43 17.92 -4.80
N GLY A 212 13.69 18.37 -4.79
CA GLY A 212 14.30 19.05 -5.93
C GLY A 212 14.56 18.14 -7.13
N GLN A 213 14.66 16.83 -6.92
CA GLN A 213 14.85 15.83 -7.98
C GLN A 213 14.21 14.51 -7.59
N GLN A 214 13.60 13.80 -8.54
CA GLN A 214 12.98 12.49 -8.29
C GLN A 214 13.90 11.31 -8.63
N VAL A 215 15.08 11.58 -9.16
CA VAL A 215 16.11 10.55 -9.45
C VAL A 215 17.31 10.80 -8.53
N PHE A 216 17.64 9.82 -7.71
CA PHE A 216 18.74 9.87 -6.75
C PHE A 216 19.82 8.87 -7.14
N GLU A 217 21.07 9.19 -6.85
CA GLU A 217 22.14 8.20 -6.95
C GLU A 217 22.17 7.29 -5.72
N ALA A 218 22.35 5.99 -5.92
CA ALA A 218 22.51 5.05 -4.81
C ALA A 218 23.67 5.47 -3.88
N GLY A 219 23.36 5.63 -2.60
CA GLY A 219 24.26 6.09 -1.55
C GLY A 219 24.25 7.60 -1.32
N ALA A 220 23.67 8.39 -2.23
CA ALA A 220 23.54 9.84 -2.03
C ALA A 220 22.47 10.16 -0.97
N VAL A 221 22.74 11.19 -0.17
CA VAL A 221 21.78 11.76 0.77
C VAL A 221 21.03 12.89 0.07
N ASN A 222 19.71 12.83 0.08
CA ASN A 222 18.83 13.81 -0.53
C ASN A 222 17.83 14.34 0.49
N ASN A 223 17.38 15.58 0.33
CA ASN A 223 16.34 16.15 1.18
C ASN A 223 14.98 16.02 0.50
N ILE A 224 13.97 15.71 1.30
CA ILE A 224 12.56 15.86 0.92
C ILE A 224 11.88 16.76 1.96
N ASN A 225 10.93 17.55 1.49
CA ASN A 225 10.14 18.46 2.31
C ASN A 225 8.71 17.92 2.37
N ILE A 226 8.15 17.92 3.58
CA ILE A 226 6.75 17.60 3.83
C ILE A 226 6.06 18.88 4.27
N THR A 227 4.95 19.20 3.61
CA THR A 227 4.12 20.35 3.92
C THR A 227 2.72 19.87 4.27
N VAL A 228 2.18 20.37 5.37
CA VAL A 228 0.78 20.16 5.76
C VAL A 228 -0.04 21.27 5.14
N LEU A 229 -1.08 20.90 4.39
CA LEU A 229 -1.99 21.84 3.74
C LEU A 229 -3.38 21.76 4.38
N ASP A 230 -4.05 22.90 4.53
CA ASP A 230 -5.45 22.99 4.94
C ASP A 230 -6.42 22.63 3.79
N LYS A 231 -7.72 22.76 4.03
CA LYS A 231 -8.78 22.48 3.04
C LYS A 231 -8.71 23.41 1.81
N ASP A 232 -8.09 24.58 1.93
CA ASP A 232 -7.91 25.55 0.85
C ASP A 232 -6.57 25.35 0.11
N GLY A 233 -5.77 24.37 0.52
CA GLY A 233 -4.45 24.10 -0.06
C GLY A 233 -3.35 25.05 0.40
N LYS A 234 -3.56 25.81 1.49
CA LYS A 234 -2.54 26.67 2.12
C LYS A 234 -1.83 25.92 3.23
N ILE A 235 -0.63 26.37 3.60
CA ILE A 235 0.14 25.75 4.68
C ILE A 235 -0.63 25.88 6.00
N ASP A 236 -0.89 24.75 6.67
CA ASP A 236 -1.46 24.75 8.00
C ASP A 236 -0.34 24.86 9.05
N GLU A 237 -0.05 26.10 9.47
CA GLU A 237 0.95 26.37 10.50
C GLU A 237 0.55 25.88 11.90
N THR A 238 -0.74 25.57 12.12
CA THR A 238 -1.29 25.16 13.42
C THR A 238 -1.25 23.64 13.65
N PHE A 239 -0.89 22.88 12.62
CA PHE A 239 -0.79 21.44 12.70
C PHE A 239 0.28 20.98 13.71
N SER A 240 -0.11 20.09 14.61
CA SER A 240 0.70 19.64 15.75
C SER A 240 0.82 18.11 15.89
N ASP A 241 0.09 17.35 15.08
CA ASP A 241 0.16 15.90 15.10
C ASP A 241 1.49 15.39 14.49
N LYS A 242 1.87 14.16 14.82
CA LYS A 242 3.10 13.55 14.29
C LYS A 242 2.89 13.01 12.87
N ILE A 243 3.84 13.30 11.99
CA ILE A 243 3.88 12.75 10.64
C ILE A 243 4.70 11.46 10.65
N PHE A 244 4.13 10.39 10.13
CA PHE A 244 4.79 9.10 9.94
C PHE A 244 5.22 9.00 8.49
N LEU A 245 6.48 8.70 8.25
CA LEU A 245 7.06 8.61 6.92
C LEU A 245 7.66 7.24 6.70
N LYS A 246 7.27 6.60 5.59
CA LYS A 246 7.69 5.23 5.24
C LYS A 246 7.79 5.05 3.73
N SER A 247 8.61 4.11 3.27
CA SER A 247 8.68 3.72 1.85
C SER A 247 8.03 2.37 1.61
N ASP A 248 7.28 2.22 0.53
CA ASP A 248 6.49 1.05 0.12
C ASP A 248 7.26 -0.26 -0.07
N ILE A 249 8.58 -0.20 -0.24
CA ILE A 249 9.45 -1.37 -0.22
C ILE A 249 10.65 -1.09 0.69
N PRO A 250 11.19 -2.10 1.39
CA PRO A 250 12.40 -1.92 2.18
C PRO A 250 13.57 -1.44 1.30
N GLY A 251 14.34 -0.46 1.78
CA GLY A 251 15.55 0.00 1.09
C GLY A 251 15.79 1.50 1.19
N ILE A 252 14.76 2.30 1.45
CA ILE A 252 14.92 3.71 1.81
C ILE A 252 15.19 3.80 3.31
N MET A 253 16.14 4.64 3.67
CA MET A 253 16.43 5.04 5.04
C MET A 253 16.13 6.53 5.19
N PHE A 254 15.55 6.91 6.31
CA PHE A 254 15.17 8.29 6.66
C PHE A 254 16.01 8.80 7.84
N SER A 255 16.27 10.11 7.87
CA SER A 255 16.96 10.77 8.98
C SER A 255 16.50 12.21 9.15
N SER A 256 16.18 12.62 10.38
CA SER A 256 15.88 14.01 10.73
C SER A 256 17.12 14.84 11.08
N ASN A 257 18.27 14.19 11.33
CA ASN A 257 19.50 14.84 11.81
C ASN A 257 20.76 14.46 11.02
N GLY A 258 20.64 13.60 10.01
CA GLY A 258 21.73 13.07 9.19
C GLY A 258 22.64 12.03 9.84
N LYS A 259 22.47 11.79 11.14
CA LYS A 259 23.30 10.88 11.94
C LYS A 259 22.63 9.54 12.17
N GLN A 260 21.36 9.55 12.59
CA GLN A 260 20.58 8.34 12.86
C GLN A 260 19.66 8.05 11.67
N TRP A 261 19.66 6.80 11.21
CA TRP A 261 18.96 6.38 10.00
C TRP A 261 18.02 5.23 10.32
N GLU A 262 16.74 5.39 9.96
CA GLU A 262 15.66 4.44 10.28
C GLU A 262 14.87 4.09 9.01
N GLN A 263 14.21 2.93 8.97
CA GLN A 263 13.37 2.53 7.83
C GLN A 263 12.00 3.21 7.83
N ASP A 264 11.53 3.60 9.01
CA ASP A 264 10.32 4.36 9.26
C ASP A 264 10.69 5.49 10.23
N ILE A 265 10.20 6.72 10.03
CA ILE A 265 10.48 7.83 10.95
C ILE A 265 9.20 8.57 11.33
N LYS A 266 9.20 9.13 12.55
CA LYS A 266 8.16 10.06 13.02
C LYS A 266 8.75 11.47 13.06
N LEU A 267 8.04 12.42 12.47
CA LEU A 267 8.46 13.80 12.32
C LEU A 267 7.47 14.73 13.04
N GLU A 268 8.00 15.79 13.61
CA GLU A 268 7.24 16.93 14.11
C GLU A 268 7.41 18.08 13.11
N THR A 269 6.37 18.90 12.96
CA THR A 269 6.38 20.03 12.04
C THR A 269 6.76 21.33 12.73
N SER A 270 7.49 22.19 12.03
CA SER A 270 7.67 23.59 12.39
C SER A 270 6.89 24.45 11.39
N LYS A 271 5.87 25.18 11.86
CA LYS A 271 4.97 25.99 11.02
C LYS A 271 4.40 25.18 9.84
N GLY A 272 3.86 24.01 10.11
CA GLY A 272 3.26 23.15 9.09
C GLY A 272 4.24 22.48 8.12
N THR A 273 5.56 22.58 8.35
CA THR A 273 6.58 22.00 7.47
C THR A 273 7.56 21.11 8.22
N ALA A 274 8.09 20.09 7.53
CA ALA A 274 9.16 19.24 8.02
C ALA A 274 10.14 18.90 6.88
N THR A 275 11.44 18.94 7.16
CA THR A 275 12.47 18.46 6.23
C THR A 275 13.08 17.19 6.77
N VAL A 276 13.28 16.21 5.89
CA VAL A 276 13.89 14.93 6.24
C VAL A 276 14.87 14.52 5.15
N GLN A 277 15.94 13.88 5.58
CA GLN A 277 16.95 13.33 4.69
C GLN A 277 16.61 11.88 4.36
N ILE A 278 16.83 11.50 3.12
CA ILE A 278 16.64 10.14 2.62
C ILE A 278 17.89 9.64 1.91
N LYS A 279 18.12 8.34 2.00
CA LYS A 279 19.14 7.64 1.21
C LYS A 279 18.71 6.21 0.93
N SER A 280 19.24 5.62 -0.13
CA SER A 280 19.16 4.18 -0.37
C SER A 280 20.44 3.67 -1.01
N MET A 281 20.82 2.45 -0.66
CA MET A 281 21.89 1.72 -1.36
C MET A 281 21.36 0.86 -2.51
N ASN A 282 20.03 0.67 -2.58
CA ASN A 282 19.38 -0.25 -3.50
C ASN A 282 18.81 0.53 -4.69
N PRO A 283 19.30 0.28 -5.91
CA PRO A 283 18.68 0.86 -7.09
C PRO A 283 17.25 0.34 -7.26
N GLY A 284 16.34 1.19 -7.71
CA GLY A 284 14.94 0.83 -7.88
C GLY A 284 14.00 2.01 -7.77
N ILE A 285 12.71 1.75 -7.89
CA ILE A 285 11.65 2.76 -7.73
C ILE A 285 11.00 2.53 -6.37
N PHE A 286 10.85 3.61 -5.61
CA PHE A 286 10.27 3.61 -4.28
C PHE A 286 9.14 4.64 -4.23
N ASN A 287 8.02 4.27 -3.63
CA ASN A 287 6.99 5.24 -3.23
C ASN A 287 7.17 5.56 -1.75
N ILE A 288 7.40 6.83 -1.44
CA ILE A 288 7.48 7.33 -0.08
C ILE A 288 6.12 7.92 0.28
N THR A 289 5.57 7.49 1.41
CA THR A 289 4.28 7.92 1.91
C THR A 289 4.43 8.61 3.26
N ALA A 290 3.87 9.81 3.35
CA ALA A 290 3.70 10.56 4.59
C ALA A 290 2.24 10.44 5.02
N THR A 291 2.02 10.06 6.28
CA THR A 291 0.69 9.92 6.87
C THR A 291 0.65 10.60 8.22
N ALA A 292 -0.45 11.26 8.52
CA ALA A 292 -0.74 11.74 9.85
C ALA A 292 -2.25 11.69 10.13
N ASN A 293 -2.60 11.89 11.39
CA ASN A 293 -3.98 11.85 11.84
C ASN A 293 -4.84 12.92 11.14
N ASN A 294 -6.05 12.54 10.70
CA ASN A 294 -6.97 13.42 9.96
C ASN A 294 -6.36 14.11 8.73
N THR A 295 -5.40 13.47 8.07
CA THR A 295 -4.76 14.01 6.85
C THR A 295 -4.93 13.06 5.67
N GLU A 296 -5.15 13.62 4.47
CA GLU A 296 -4.92 12.88 3.23
C GLU A 296 -3.41 12.62 3.08
N PRO A 297 -3.00 11.36 2.81
CA PRO A 297 -1.59 11.01 2.80
C PRO A 297 -0.87 11.60 1.59
N GLY A 298 0.35 12.07 1.82
CA GLY A 298 1.25 12.53 0.77
C GLY A 298 2.02 11.35 0.20
N ILE A 299 2.09 11.22 -1.12
CA ILE A 299 2.85 10.16 -1.77
C ILE A 299 3.77 10.78 -2.82
N ILE A 300 5.05 10.41 -2.80
CA ILE A 300 6.00 10.74 -3.85
C ILE A 300 6.69 9.48 -4.37
N LYS A 301 6.86 9.39 -5.68
CA LYS A 301 7.66 8.36 -6.33
C LYS A 301 9.08 8.89 -6.53
N VAL A 302 10.06 8.09 -6.13
CA VAL A 302 11.48 8.38 -6.32
C VAL A 302 12.18 7.19 -6.96
N GLU A 303 13.10 7.46 -7.87
CA GLU A 303 13.97 6.47 -8.51
C GLU A 303 15.36 6.58 -7.90
N VAL A 304 15.92 5.45 -7.50
CA VAL A 304 17.33 5.34 -7.10
C VAL A 304 18.07 4.70 -8.26
N ALA A 305 18.86 5.48 -8.97
CA ALA A 305 19.70 5.03 -10.06
C ALA A 305 20.89 4.23 -9.52
N LYS A 306 21.39 3.30 -10.33
CA LYS A 306 22.66 2.60 -10.05
C LYS A 306 23.79 3.62 -9.87
N PRO A 307 24.72 3.37 -8.93
CA PRO A 307 25.85 4.27 -8.74
C PRO A 307 26.66 4.34 -10.04
N GLN A 308 27.07 5.54 -10.45
CA GLN A 308 27.89 5.68 -11.65
C GLN A 308 29.28 5.11 -11.37
N THR A 309 29.59 3.95 -11.96
CA THR A 309 30.94 3.37 -11.87
C THR A 309 31.81 3.85 -13.03
N LYS A 310 32.95 4.47 -12.73
CA LYS A 310 34.01 4.64 -13.72
C LYS A 310 34.92 3.42 -13.68
N ASN A 311 35.20 2.85 -14.84
CA ASN A 311 36.14 1.75 -14.97
C ASN A 311 37.43 2.27 -15.62
N ILE A 312 38.56 2.01 -14.98
CA ILE A 312 39.88 2.21 -15.58
C ILE A 312 40.41 0.84 -15.96
N LYS A 313 40.69 0.66 -17.25
CA LYS A 313 41.39 -0.52 -17.78
C LYS A 313 42.87 -0.21 -17.83
N LEU A 314 43.66 -0.85 -16.98
CA LEU A 314 45.12 -0.78 -17.03
C LEU A 314 45.61 -1.98 -17.83
N LYS A 315 46.39 -1.71 -18.88
CA LYS A 315 47.12 -2.75 -19.61
C LYS A 315 48.56 -2.75 -19.10
N ILE A 316 49.02 -3.90 -18.63
CA ILE A 316 50.38 -4.09 -18.14
C ILE A 316 51.09 -4.98 -19.15
N ASP A 317 52.14 -4.46 -19.77
CA ASP A 317 53.07 -5.25 -20.55
C ASP A 317 54.12 -5.81 -19.58
N THR A 318 54.12 -7.13 -19.39
CA THR A 318 55.13 -7.81 -18.57
C THR A 318 56.40 -8.05 -19.40
N GLU A 319 57.56 -8.14 -18.75
CA GLU A 319 58.87 -8.37 -19.40
C GLU A 319 58.92 -9.63 -20.28
N LYS A 320 57.95 -10.56 -20.10
CA LYS A 320 57.80 -11.78 -20.90
C LYS A 320 56.82 -11.65 -22.08
N GLY A 321 56.34 -10.44 -22.38
CA GLY A 321 55.42 -10.16 -23.49
C GLY A 321 53.96 -10.56 -23.22
N ALA A 322 53.62 -10.99 -22.00
CA ALA A 322 52.24 -11.23 -21.62
C ALA A 322 51.54 -9.91 -21.30
N LYS A 323 50.41 -9.67 -21.96
CA LYS A 323 49.53 -8.51 -21.72
C LYS A 323 48.51 -8.86 -20.66
N GLU A 324 48.65 -8.28 -19.47
CA GLU A 324 47.65 -8.41 -18.41
C GLU A 324 46.72 -7.19 -18.42
N GLU A 325 45.41 -7.41 -18.23
CA GLU A 325 44.42 -6.35 -18.11
C GLU A 325 43.85 -6.33 -16.69
N ILE A 326 44.07 -5.21 -15.99
CA ILE A 326 43.46 -4.95 -14.68
C ILE A 326 42.29 -3.98 -14.87
N LEU A 327 41.10 -4.42 -14.45
CA LEU A 327 39.91 -3.58 -14.43
C LEU A 327 39.72 -2.99 -13.03
N LEU A 328 40.05 -1.71 -12.86
CA LEU A 328 39.77 -0.98 -11.63
C LEU A 328 38.40 -0.31 -11.73
N LYS A 329 37.47 -0.68 -10.83
CA LYS A 329 36.12 -0.10 -10.76
C LYS A 329 36.07 0.94 -9.63
N PHE A 330 35.76 2.19 -9.98
CA PHE A 330 35.63 3.30 -9.04
C PHE A 330 34.18 3.76 -8.98
N ARG A 331 33.67 4.08 -7.78
CA ARG A 331 32.44 4.86 -7.64
C ARG A 331 32.76 6.32 -7.95
N LYS A 332 31.95 6.97 -8.78
CA LYS A 332 32.02 8.42 -8.98
C LYS A 332 31.59 9.07 -7.65
N LYS A 333 32.40 10.00 -7.15
CA LYS A 333 32.05 10.87 -6.02
C LYS A 333 31.09 11.94 -6.49
#